data_AF-A0A524K4Z7-F1
#
_entry.id   AF-A0A524K4Z7-F1
#
_cell.length_a   1.000
_cell.length_b   1.000
_cell.length_c   1.000
_cell.angle_alpha   90.00
_cell.angle_beta   90.00
_cell.angle_gamma   90.00
#
_symmetry.space_group_name_H-M   'P 1'
#
loop_
_entity.id
_entity.type
_entity.pdbx_description
1 polymer ?
#
loop_
_entity_poly.entity_id
_entity_poly.type
_entity_poly.pdbx_seq_one_letter_code
_entity_poly.pdbx_strand_id
1 'polypeptide(L)'
;MRKICLALLILIAASACQSATEKQYAANLQRYNAYYTAILNNDKFLGDSGNFDIEVVMNRLSDTEYRYDLIVDNPRIAMYNIEILVIESGKSLEISDQIMPNVGIFEGDEYNMVPYQINLESGFSQGFDLSGTVTKPEVSLKVLVIWHDYAKVLQKREYFDLIAQYSE
;
A
#
# COMPACT_ATOMS: atom_id res chain seq x y z
N MET A 1 -41.54 5.00 -35.04
CA MET A 1 -40.17 4.45 -35.15
C MET A 1 -39.08 5.40 -34.66
N ARG A 2 -38.99 6.66 -35.14
CA ARG A 2 -38.01 7.66 -34.64
C ARG A 2 -37.98 7.87 -33.13
N LYS A 3 -39.16 7.92 -32.48
CA LYS A 3 -39.28 8.13 -31.01
C LYS A 3 -38.83 6.91 -30.18
N ILE A 4 -38.94 5.71 -30.74
CA ILE A 4 -38.51 4.46 -30.08
C ILE A 4 -37.00 4.31 -30.20
N CYS A 5 -36.41 4.66 -31.36
CA CYS A 5 -34.96 4.70 -31.53
C CYS A 5 -34.30 5.72 -30.59
N LEU A 6 -34.92 6.88 -30.35
CA LEU A 6 -34.41 7.87 -29.41
C LEU A 6 -34.46 7.38 -27.96
N ALA A 7 -35.54 6.69 -27.56
CA ALA A 7 -35.67 6.12 -26.23
C ALA A 7 -34.64 5.00 -25.97
N LEU A 8 -34.36 4.17 -26.98
CA LEU A 8 -33.30 3.16 -26.90
C LEU A 8 -31.91 3.78 -26.79
N LEU A 9 -31.63 4.88 -27.50
CA LEU A 9 -30.35 5.57 -27.45
C LEU A 9 -30.07 6.20 -26.07
N ILE A 10 -31.11 6.70 -25.41
CA ILE A 10 -31.02 7.27 -24.05
C ILE A 10 -30.81 6.16 -23.01
N LEU A 11 -31.43 5.00 -23.18
CA LEU A 11 -31.24 3.83 -22.30
C LEU A 11 -29.84 3.21 -22.41
N ILE A 12 -29.25 3.19 -23.61
CA ILE A 12 -27.87 2.73 -23.84
C ILE A 12 -26.85 3.76 -23.29
N ALA A 13 -27.15 5.06 -23.38
CA ALA A 13 -26.30 6.10 -22.80
C ALA A 13 -26.31 6.09 -21.26
N ALA A 14 -27.41 5.65 -20.62
CA ALA A 14 -27.52 5.55 -19.17
C ALA A 14 -26.75 4.36 -18.55
N SER A 15 -26.41 3.33 -19.35
CA SER A 15 -25.66 2.15 -18.89
C SER A 15 -24.13 2.31 -19.02
N ALA A 16 -23.66 3.39 -19.66
CA ALA A 16 -22.22 3.72 -19.77
C ALA A 16 -21.68 4.56 -18.60
N CYS A 17 -22.53 4.89 -17.62
CA CYS A 17 -22.17 5.73 -16.48
C CYS A 17 -21.75 4.86 -15.28
N GLN A 18 -20.74 4.02 -15.46
CA GLN A 18 -19.98 3.57 -14.29
C GLN A 18 -19.19 4.80 -13.81
N SER A 19 -19.46 5.25 -12.58
CA SER A 19 -18.87 6.49 -12.08
C SER A 19 -17.35 6.41 -12.14
N ALA A 20 -16.67 7.53 -12.45
CA ALA A 20 -15.21 7.57 -12.52
C ALA A 20 -14.55 7.02 -11.23
N THR A 21 -15.22 7.22 -10.09
CA THR A 21 -14.86 6.70 -8.77
C THR A 21 -14.86 5.17 -8.72
N GLU A 22 -15.90 4.50 -9.22
CA GLU A 22 -15.97 3.03 -9.26
C GLU A 22 -14.87 2.44 -10.14
N LYS A 23 -14.61 3.07 -11.29
CA LYS A 23 -13.55 2.63 -12.20
C LYS A 23 -12.17 2.77 -11.55
N GLN A 24 -11.92 3.88 -10.86
CA GLN A 24 -10.67 4.10 -10.13
C GLN A 24 -10.50 3.08 -9.01
N TYR A 25 -11.54 2.83 -8.22
CA TYR A 25 -11.51 1.84 -7.15
C TYR A 25 -11.21 0.43 -7.68
N ALA A 26 -11.84 0.01 -8.79
CA ALA A 26 -11.56 -1.28 -9.42
C ALA A 26 -10.10 -1.40 -9.90
N ALA A 27 -9.54 -0.33 -10.47
CA ALA A 27 -8.13 -0.28 -10.86
C ALA A 27 -7.19 -0.36 -9.64
N ASN A 28 -7.51 0.34 -8.55
CA ASN A 28 -6.75 0.29 -7.29
C ASN A 28 -6.78 -1.11 -6.68
N LEU A 29 -7.94 -1.78 -6.69
CA LEU A 29 -8.08 -3.16 -6.21
C LEU A 29 -7.27 -4.14 -7.07
N GLN A 30 -7.28 -3.97 -8.39
CA GLN A 30 -6.45 -4.78 -9.28
C GLN A 30 -4.95 -4.60 -8.97
N ARG A 31 -4.51 -3.36 -8.76
CA ARG A 31 -3.12 -3.03 -8.37
C ARG A 31 -2.76 -3.63 -7.02
N TYR A 32 -3.63 -3.50 -6.01
CA TYR A 32 -3.49 -4.12 -4.70
C TYR A 32 -3.30 -5.64 -4.81
N ASN A 33 -4.18 -6.32 -5.57
CA ASN A 33 -4.10 -7.77 -5.77
C ASN A 33 -2.81 -8.19 -6.48
N ALA A 34 -2.36 -7.39 -7.45
CA ALA A 34 -1.09 -7.63 -8.14
C ALA A 34 0.11 -7.50 -7.18
N TYR A 35 0.09 -6.54 -6.26
CA TYR A 35 1.15 -6.35 -5.26
C TYR A 35 1.17 -7.47 -4.25
N TYR A 36 0.01 -7.83 -3.72
CA TYR A 36 -0.12 -8.95 -2.81
C TYR A 36 0.41 -10.24 -3.45
N THR A 37 0.00 -10.52 -4.71
CA THR A 37 0.49 -11.67 -5.47
C THR A 37 2.00 -11.61 -5.70
N ALA A 38 2.53 -10.42 -6.00
CA ALA A 38 3.97 -10.24 -6.19
C ALA A 38 4.75 -10.52 -4.90
N ILE A 39 4.22 -10.15 -3.73
CA ILE A 39 4.83 -10.48 -2.44
C ILE A 39 4.82 -11.99 -2.22
N LEU A 40 3.68 -12.66 -2.43
CA LEU A 40 3.56 -14.11 -2.22
C LEU A 40 4.48 -14.93 -3.13
N ASN A 41 4.70 -14.47 -4.36
CA ASN A 41 5.52 -15.16 -5.36
C ASN A 41 7.01 -14.79 -5.30
N ASN A 42 7.39 -13.83 -4.46
CA ASN A 42 8.77 -13.41 -4.31
C ASN A 42 9.50 -14.32 -3.32
N ASP A 43 10.71 -14.72 -3.65
CA ASP A 43 11.57 -15.59 -2.84
C ASP A 43 12.76 -14.85 -2.21
N LYS A 44 12.99 -13.60 -2.59
CA LYS A 44 14.12 -12.77 -2.16
C LYS A 44 13.66 -11.58 -1.36
N PHE A 45 13.81 -11.66 -0.05
CA PHE A 45 13.48 -10.58 0.86
C PHE A 45 14.74 -9.98 1.47
N LEU A 46 14.70 -8.66 1.66
CA LEU A 46 15.72 -7.87 2.33
C LEU A 46 15.39 -7.77 3.83
N GLY A 47 16.42 -7.58 4.65
CA GLY A 47 16.26 -7.19 6.05
C GLY A 47 16.34 -5.68 6.26
N ASP A 48 16.98 -4.96 5.34
CA ASP A 48 17.21 -3.52 5.38
C ASP A 48 17.20 -2.91 3.96
N SER A 49 17.13 -1.59 3.89
CA SER A 49 17.24 -0.84 2.63
C SER A 49 18.46 0.07 2.64
N GLY A 50 19.14 0.14 1.50
CA GLY A 50 20.16 1.17 1.24
C GLY A 50 19.58 2.55 0.92
N ASN A 51 18.26 2.68 0.77
CA ASN A 51 17.60 3.87 0.25
C ASN A 51 16.75 4.63 1.29
N PHE A 52 16.31 3.95 2.35
CA PHE A 52 15.46 4.48 3.42
C PHE A 52 15.60 3.60 4.67
N ASP A 53 15.15 4.06 5.82
CA ASP A 53 15.07 3.24 7.03
C ASP A 53 13.72 2.52 7.05
N ILE A 54 13.75 1.26 7.50
CA ILE A 54 12.56 0.45 7.66
C ILE A 54 12.67 -0.33 8.96
N GLU A 55 11.67 -0.17 9.81
CA GLU A 55 11.59 -0.87 11.09
C GLU A 55 10.15 -1.28 11.39
N VAL A 56 10.00 -2.31 12.21
CA VAL A 56 8.70 -2.70 12.75
C VAL A 56 8.77 -2.74 14.26
N VAL A 57 7.82 -2.06 14.90
CA VAL A 57 7.68 -2.05 16.35
C VAL A 57 6.36 -2.71 16.74
N MET A 58 6.34 -3.39 17.89
CA MET A 58 5.16 -4.06 18.41
C MET A 58 4.73 -3.41 19.72
N ASN A 59 3.48 -2.96 19.76
CA ASN A 59 2.87 -2.29 20.91
C ASN A 59 1.75 -3.16 21.49
N ARG A 60 1.71 -3.31 22.82
CA ARG A 60 0.60 -3.99 23.50
C ARG A 60 -0.58 -3.04 23.66
N LEU A 61 -1.75 -3.40 23.15
CA LEU A 61 -3.00 -2.65 23.33
C LEU A 61 -3.81 -3.16 24.52
N SER A 62 -3.85 -4.48 24.70
CA SER A 62 -4.51 -5.15 25.83
C SER A 62 -3.84 -6.50 26.14
N ASP A 63 -4.46 -7.33 26.99
CA ASP A 63 -3.94 -8.67 27.30
C ASP A 63 -3.94 -9.62 26.10
N THR A 64 -4.80 -9.38 25.11
CA THR A 64 -5.02 -10.27 23.96
C THR A 64 -4.85 -9.58 22.61
N GLU A 65 -4.42 -8.32 22.60
CA GLU A 65 -4.36 -7.50 21.41
C GLU A 65 -3.07 -6.67 21.37
N TYR A 66 -2.42 -6.72 20.22
CA TYR A 66 -1.16 -6.05 19.91
C TYR A 66 -1.31 -5.29 18.60
N ARG A 67 -0.60 -4.17 18.47
CA ARG A 67 -0.49 -3.39 17.23
C ARG A 67 0.96 -3.43 16.77
N TYR A 68 1.19 -3.89 15.55
CA TYR A 68 2.45 -3.63 14.88
C TYR A 68 2.36 -2.29 14.17
N ASP A 69 3.45 -1.53 14.17
CA ASP A 69 3.63 -0.30 13.40
C ASP A 69 4.85 -0.50 12.50
N LEU A 70 4.63 -0.54 11.18
CA LEU A 70 5.71 -0.54 10.19
C LEU A 70 6.07 0.90 9.86
N ILE A 71 7.31 1.28 10.16
CA ILE A 71 7.83 2.63 9.94
C ILE A 71 8.78 2.58 8.75
N VAL A 72 8.53 3.43 7.76
CA VAL A 72 9.40 3.63 6.58
C VAL A 72 9.74 5.10 6.50
N ASP A 73 10.96 5.50 6.82
CA ASP A 73 11.35 6.91 6.95
C ASP A 73 12.82 7.15 6.55
N ASN A 74 13.34 8.33 6.90
CA ASN A 74 14.74 8.74 6.67
C ASN A 74 15.24 8.41 5.24
N PRO A 75 14.58 8.95 4.19
CA PRO A 75 15.01 8.71 2.82
C PRO A 75 16.45 9.21 2.61
N ARG A 76 17.27 8.37 1.98
CA ARG A 76 18.65 8.70 1.55
C ARG A 76 18.70 9.19 0.11
N ILE A 77 17.67 8.90 -0.68
CA ILE A 77 17.50 9.35 -2.06
C ILE A 77 16.10 9.92 -2.27
N ALA A 78 15.90 10.70 -3.33
CA ALA A 78 14.57 11.17 -3.71
C ALA A 78 13.72 10.01 -4.26
N MET A 79 12.59 9.77 -3.63
CA MET A 79 11.65 8.68 -3.93
C MET A 79 10.28 9.29 -4.24
N TYR A 80 9.77 9.03 -5.45
CA TYR A 80 8.51 9.60 -5.92
C TYR A 80 7.44 8.54 -6.11
N ASN A 81 6.17 8.92 -5.96
CA ASN A 81 5.02 8.04 -6.16
C ASN A 81 5.20 6.73 -5.38
N ILE A 82 5.40 6.87 -4.08
CA ILE A 82 5.65 5.77 -3.15
C ILE A 82 4.34 5.02 -2.94
N GLU A 83 4.43 3.70 -3.04
CA GLU A 83 3.36 2.78 -2.69
C GLU A 83 3.94 1.71 -1.77
N ILE A 84 3.26 1.44 -0.65
CA ILE A 84 3.69 0.41 0.33
C ILE A 84 2.53 -0.53 0.57
N LEU A 85 2.80 -1.83 0.61
CA LEU A 85 1.85 -2.85 1.03
C LEU A 85 2.50 -3.76 2.07
N VAL A 86 1.82 -3.94 3.19
CA VAL A 86 2.20 -4.87 4.26
C VAL A 86 1.26 -6.07 4.20
N ILE A 87 1.78 -7.29 4.32
CA ILE A 87 0.97 -8.49 4.53
C ILE A 87 1.50 -9.27 5.73
N GLU A 88 0.61 -9.85 6.51
CA GLU A 88 0.98 -10.77 7.59
C GLU A 88 1.30 -12.15 7.01
N SER A 89 2.47 -12.70 7.34
CA SER A 89 2.89 -14.03 6.90
C SER A 89 1.89 -15.09 7.32
N GLY A 90 1.43 -15.88 6.35
CA GLY A 90 0.45 -16.95 6.57
C GLY A 90 -1.01 -16.56 6.33
N LYS A 91 -1.32 -15.27 6.07
CA LYS A 91 -2.59 -14.88 5.46
C LYS A 91 -2.49 -15.02 3.94
N SER A 92 -3.58 -15.50 3.31
CA SER A 92 -3.75 -15.44 1.85
C SER A 92 -4.80 -14.37 1.51
N LEU A 93 -4.78 -13.90 0.26
CA LEU A 93 -5.82 -13.00 -0.28
C LEU A 93 -7.24 -13.53 -0.06
N GLU A 94 -7.42 -14.85 -0.18
CA GLU A 94 -8.73 -15.50 -0.02
C GLU A 94 -9.20 -15.55 1.44
N ILE A 95 -8.27 -15.50 2.39
CA ILE A 95 -8.54 -15.60 3.83
C ILE A 95 -8.72 -14.20 4.47
N SER A 96 -8.30 -13.15 3.78
CA SER A 96 -8.30 -11.78 4.31
C SER A 96 -9.53 -10.99 3.83
N ASP A 97 -10.60 -10.99 4.61
CA ASP A 97 -11.78 -10.12 4.39
C ASP A 97 -11.44 -8.62 4.57
N GLN A 98 -10.23 -8.31 5.05
CA GLN A 98 -9.76 -6.97 5.34
C GLN A 98 -8.62 -6.55 4.41
N ILE A 99 -8.67 -5.30 3.94
CA ILE A 99 -7.55 -4.67 3.24
C ILE A 99 -6.39 -4.51 4.22
N MET A 100 -5.23 -5.05 3.86
CA MET A 100 -4.03 -4.95 4.69
C MET A 100 -3.46 -3.52 4.65
N PRO A 101 -2.66 -3.12 5.65
CA PRO A 101 -2.09 -1.78 5.71
C PRO A 101 -1.32 -1.45 4.43
N ASN A 102 -1.65 -0.30 3.84
CA ASN A 102 -1.05 0.18 2.61
C ASN A 102 -1.08 1.71 2.55
N VAL A 103 -0.28 2.27 1.65
CA VAL A 103 -0.28 3.70 1.31
C VAL A 103 -0.01 3.86 -0.19
N GLY A 104 -0.60 4.90 -0.79
CA GLY A 104 -0.42 5.24 -2.20
C GLY A 104 -1.26 4.42 -3.18
N ILE A 105 -2.09 3.50 -2.68
CA ILE A 105 -2.91 2.62 -3.53
C ILE A 105 -4.35 3.12 -3.64
N PHE A 106 -4.95 3.63 -2.56
CA PHE A 106 -6.39 3.94 -2.52
C PHE A 106 -6.72 5.42 -2.27
N GLU A 107 -5.77 6.18 -1.74
CA GLU A 107 -5.97 7.55 -1.24
C GLU A 107 -6.20 8.56 -2.37
N GLY A 108 -5.66 8.29 -3.57
CA GLY A 108 -5.74 9.18 -4.73
C GLY A 108 -4.67 10.28 -4.75
N ASP A 109 -3.85 10.37 -3.69
CA ASP A 109 -2.75 11.31 -3.56
C ASP A 109 -1.41 10.71 -4.01
N GLU A 110 -0.48 11.58 -4.45
CA GLU A 110 0.92 11.20 -4.68
C GLU A 110 1.73 11.36 -3.40
N TYR A 111 2.36 10.27 -2.95
CA TYR A 111 3.26 10.30 -1.80
C TYR A 111 4.71 10.26 -2.25
N ASN A 112 5.53 11.15 -1.68
CA ASN A 112 6.94 11.29 -2.02
C ASN A 112 7.76 11.41 -0.72
N MET A 113 8.99 10.92 -0.75
CA MET A 113 9.98 11.10 0.30
C MET A 113 11.26 11.64 -0.34
N VAL A 114 11.67 12.84 0.05
CA VAL A 114 12.89 13.47 -0.45
C VAL A 114 13.74 13.89 0.76
N PRO A 115 15.04 13.57 0.79
CA PRO A 115 15.89 13.91 1.92
C PRO A 115 15.78 15.37 2.30
N TYR A 116 15.51 15.63 3.59
CA TYR A 116 15.40 16.97 4.18
C TYR A 116 14.26 17.85 3.62
N GLN A 117 13.27 17.26 2.94
CA GLN A 117 12.11 17.99 2.43
C GLN A 117 10.81 17.44 3.00
N ILE A 118 10.06 18.31 3.69
CA ILE A 118 8.75 17.98 4.25
C ILE A 118 7.78 19.08 3.83
N ASN A 119 6.75 18.68 3.09
CA ASN A 119 5.63 19.52 2.70
C ASN A 119 4.44 18.59 2.42
N LEU A 120 3.66 18.31 3.48
CA LEU A 120 2.53 17.38 3.42
C LEU A 120 1.45 17.84 2.44
N GLU A 121 1.21 19.15 2.33
CA GLU A 121 0.23 19.72 1.38
C GLU A 121 0.62 19.45 -0.09
N SER A 122 1.92 19.27 -0.35
CA SER A 122 2.45 18.95 -1.68
C SER A 122 2.83 17.47 -1.83
N GLY A 123 2.44 16.59 -0.89
CA GLY A 123 2.71 15.16 -0.95
C GLY A 123 4.15 14.75 -0.57
N PHE A 124 4.92 15.61 0.08
CA PHE A 124 6.28 15.31 0.55
C PHE A 124 6.28 14.98 2.04
N SER A 125 6.42 13.69 2.36
CA SER A 125 6.41 13.16 3.72
C SER A 125 7.83 12.85 4.20
N GLN A 126 8.05 12.89 5.51
CA GLN A 126 9.30 12.45 6.13
C GLN A 126 9.40 10.92 6.22
N GLY A 127 8.25 10.25 6.26
CA GLY A 127 8.10 8.81 6.41
C GLY A 127 6.62 8.40 6.42
N PHE A 128 6.40 7.11 6.59
CA PHE A 128 5.09 6.47 6.69
C PHE A 128 5.06 5.56 7.90
N ASP A 129 3.91 5.53 8.58
CA ASP A 129 3.60 4.59 9.65
C ASP A 129 2.36 3.79 9.22
N LEU A 130 2.54 2.48 9.03
CA LEU A 130 1.49 1.55 8.62
C LEU A 130 1.23 0.54 9.74
N SER A 131 0.10 0.70 10.40
CA SER A 131 -0.27 -0.12 11.56
C SER A 131 -1.25 -1.23 11.22
N GLY A 132 -1.12 -2.36 11.91
CA GLY A 132 -2.14 -3.41 11.93
C GLY A 132 -2.24 -4.09 13.28
N THR A 133 -3.37 -4.76 13.53
CA THR A 133 -3.67 -5.38 14.82
C THR A 133 -3.60 -6.89 14.74
N VAL A 134 -2.96 -7.51 15.71
CA VAL A 134 -2.80 -8.97 15.84
C VAL A 134 -3.10 -9.44 17.26
N THR A 135 -3.43 -10.72 17.41
CA THR A 135 -3.77 -11.34 18.70
C THR A 135 -2.60 -12.02 19.39
N LYS A 136 -1.44 -12.06 18.73
CA LYS A 136 -0.21 -12.67 19.23
C LYS A 136 0.84 -11.58 19.50
N PRO A 137 1.72 -11.76 20.50
CA PRO A 137 2.83 -10.83 20.77
C PRO A 137 3.97 -10.91 19.74
N GLU A 138 3.75 -11.60 18.62
CA GLU A 138 4.73 -11.77 17.54
C GLU A 138 3.99 -11.84 16.20
N VAL A 139 4.54 -11.19 15.18
CA VAL A 139 4.07 -11.26 13.79
C VAL A 139 5.24 -11.19 12.82
N SER A 140 5.20 -12.03 11.78
CA SER A 140 6.07 -11.88 10.61
C SER A 140 5.31 -11.11 9.53
N LEU A 141 5.94 -10.08 8.98
CA LEU A 141 5.40 -9.20 7.95
C LEU A 141 6.22 -9.35 6.68
N LYS A 142 5.53 -9.46 5.55
CA LYS A 142 6.13 -9.27 4.23
C LYS A 142 5.70 -7.92 3.69
N VAL A 143 6.67 -7.12 3.28
CA VAL A 143 6.44 -5.74 2.84
C VAL A 143 6.92 -5.57 1.42
N LEU A 144 6.16 -4.86 0.60
CA LEU A 144 6.59 -4.33 -0.69
C LEU A 144 6.63 -2.80 -0.60
N VAL A 145 7.78 -2.22 -0.88
CA VAL A 145 7.96 -0.77 -1.07
C VAL A 145 8.26 -0.53 -2.54
N ILE A 146 7.46 0.31 -3.18
CA ILE A 146 7.60 0.71 -4.59
C ILE A 146 7.79 2.21 -4.63
N TRP A 147 8.70 2.67 -5.49
CA TRP A 147 8.86 4.10 -5.76
C TRP A 147 9.47 4.31 -7.14
N HIS A 148 9.47 5.55 -7.58
CA HIS A 148 10.09 5.99 -8.82
C HIS A 148 11.28 6.89 -8.53
N ASP A 149 12.22 6.91 -9.48
CA ASP A 149 13.31 7.88 -9.50
C ASP A 149 12.80 9.31 -9.73
N TYR A 150 13.70 10.30 -9.65
CA TYR A 150 13.38 11.71 -9.86
C TYR A 150 12.71 11.99 -11.21
N ALA A 151 13.11 11.27 -12.26
CA ALA A 151 12.52 11.41 -13.58
C ALA A 151 11.11 10.80 -13.69
N LYS A 152 10.64 10.08 -12.65
CA LYS A 152 9.41 9.28 -12.63
C LYS A 152 9.35 8.23 -13.76
N VAL A 153 10.51 7.75 -14.23
CA VAL A 153 10.60 6.78 -15.34
C VAL A 153 10.94 5.40 -14.82
N LEU A 154 11.91 5.31 -13.91
CA LEU A 154 12.40 4.04 -13.40
C LEU A 154 11.68 3.70 -12.10
N GLN A 155 10.86 2.66 -12.15
CA GLN A 155 10.25 2.06 -10.97
C GLN A 155 11.24 1.12 -10.28
N LYS A 156 11.38 1.28 -8.97
CA LYS A 156 12.10 0.36 -8.08
C LYS A 156 11.12 -0.35 -7.16
N ARG A 157 11.48 -1.58 -6.79
CA ARG A 157 10.72 -2.43 -5.86
C ARG A 157 11.70 -3.07 -4.89
N GLU A 158 11.43 -2.94 -3.61
CA GLU A 158 12.12 -3.68 -2.56
C GLU A 158 11.10 -4.48 -1.75
N TYR A 159 11.47 -5.73 -1.47
CA TYR A 159 10.64 -6.69 -0.75
C TYR A 159 11.33 -6.99 0.58
N PHE A 160 10.62 -6.95 1.70
CA PHE A 160 11.16 -7.19 3.04
C PHE A 160 10.45 -8.31 3.76
N ASP A 161 11.17 -9.02 4.62
CA ASP A 161 10.62 -9.99 5.57
C ASP A 161 11.10 -9.57 6.96
N LEU A 162 10.15 -9.07 7.75
CA LEU A 162 10.41 -8.42 9.03
C LEU A 162 9.64 -9.16 10.12
N ILE A 163 10.22 -9.25 11.31
CA ILE A 163 9.57 -9.86 12.47
C ILE A 163 9.42 -8.79 13.53
N ALA A 164 8.19 -8.57 13.98
CA ALA A 164 7.90 -7.75 15.14
C ALA A 164 7.61 -8.68 16.32
N GLN A 165 8.30 -8.47 17.44
CA GLN A 165 8.04 -9.15 18.68
C GLN A 165 7.87 -8.13 19.79
N TYR A 166 6.85 -8.30 20.61
CA TYR A 166 6.65 -7.46 21.79
C TYR A 166 7.77 -7.71 22.80
N SER A 167 8.43 -6.64 23.25
CA SER A 167 9.37 -6.62 24.36
C SER A 167 8.85 -5.70 25.45
N GLU A 168 8.94 -6.14 26.70
CA GLU A 168 8.62 -5.34 27.90
C GLU A 168 9.69 -4.29 28.23
#